data_AF-A0A6C1B702-F1
#
_entry.id   AF-A0A6C1B702-F1
#
_cell.length_a   1.000
_cell.length_b   1.000
_cell.length_c   1.000
_cell.angle_alpha   90.00
_cell.angle_beta   90.00
_cell.angle_gamma   90.00
#
_symmetry.space_group_name_H-M   'P 1'
#
loop_
_entity.id
_entity.type
_entity.pdbx_description
1 polymer ?
#
loop_
_entity_poly.entity_id
_entity_poly.type
_entity_poly.pdbx_seq_one_letter_code
_entity_poly.pdbx_strand_id
1 'polypeptide(L)'
;MLVSLRPDRTGTTLISGVAGLAFAAAHLSADTYPVLGALAAAIALFGWLRSVHHSRLILDTPTSRIASASQGYTELFGDGEPLSGTPLLSPVNGLPVLWYRLIVEERRGDKWVRTDLDESDASFLLDDGSGQCAVDPTGAEMLISRKDVERRGDLRYTQWCLIKHDPIYVIGEFTTLGSIDPAHDTARQVRELLAHWKTDHAGLLERFDLDGNGQIDLKEWELARAEAKREVHRQQAELHAAPEAHVMRKPDDRRLYLISDLDPNALGRRYQIWGWVFLAILIGTGATTLWLLSLRPL
;
A
#
# COMPACT_ATOMS: atom_id res chain seq x y z
N MET A 1 -7.82 6.02 16.06
CA MET A 1 -7.40 7.43 15.91
C MET A 1 -5.90 7.42 15.68
N LEU A 2 -5.50 7.11 14.44
CA LEU A 2 -4.09 6.97 14.06
C LEU A 2 -3.71 8.13 13.16
N VAL A 3 -2.48 8.53 13.38
CA VAL A 3 -1.88 9.82 13.06
C VAL A 3 -1.84 9.98 11.55
N SER A 4 -2.55 10.99 11.03
CA SER A 4 -2.23 11.55 9.71
C SER A 4 -0.72 11.68 9.65
N LEU A 5 -0.06 10.97 8.73
CA LEU A 5 1.37 11.14 8.47
C LEU A 5 1.60 12.57 7.97
N ARG A 6 1.63 13.50 8.93
CA ARG A 6 2.08 14.88 8.75
C ARG A 6 3.49 14.75 8.17
N PRO A 7 3.84 15.58 7.17
CA PRO A 7 5.20 15.63 6.66
C PRO A 7 6.16 15.71 7.85
N ASP A 8 7.14 14.81 7.87
CA ASP A 8 8.08 14.52 8.97
C ASP A 8 8.71 15.80 9.56
N ARG A 9 7.95 16.44 10.45
CA ARG A 9 8.38 17.55 11.33
C ARG A 9 9.02 17.02 12.61
N THR A 10 8.86 15.72 12.87
CA THR A 10 9.36 15.05 14.07
C THR A 10 10.89 15.00 14.12
N GLY A 11 11.56 14.63 13.02
CA GLY A 11 13.03 14.64 12.95
C GLY A 11 13.60 16.03 13.24
N THR A 12 13.03 17.06 12.60
CA THR A 12 13.44 18.45 12.80
C THR A 12 13.21 18.93 14.24
N THR A 13 12.09 18.58 14.88
CA THR A 13 11.81 19.00 16.26
C THR A 13 12.79 18.40 17.28
N LEU A 14 13.19 17.13 17.08
CA LEU A 14 14.13 16.46 17.98
C LEU A 14 15.52 17.07 17.88
N ILE A 15 15.98 17.43 16.67
CA ILE A 15 17.26 18.12 16.48
C ILE A 15 17.23 19.52 17.09
N SER A 16 16.14 20.27 16.91
CA SER A 16 15.99 21.57 17.58
C SER A 16 16.06 21.43 19.10
N GLY A 17 15.54 20.33 19.68
CA GLY A 17 15.69 20.01 21.09
C GLY A 17 17.16 19.81 21.52
N VAL A 18 17.92 18.99 20.77
CA VAL A 18 19.36 18.79 21.03
C VAL A 18 20.15 20.09 20.90
N ALA A 19 19.89 20.87 19.85
CA ALA A 19 20.54 22.17 19.64
C ALA A 19 20.23 23.16 20.78
N GLY A 20 18.99 23.17 21.29
CA GLY A 20 18.60 23.96 22.46
C GLY A 20 19.38 23.58 23.73
N LEU A 21 19.63 22.29 23.95
CA LEU A 21 20.45 21.82 25.07
C LEU A 21 21.92 22.22 24.93
N ALA A 22 22.47 22.13 23.72
CA ALA A 22 23.82 22.60 23.43
C ALA A 22 23.96 24.12 23.64
N PHE A 23 22.95 24.90 23.23
CA PHE A 23 22.90 26.34 23.47
C PHE A 23 22.81 26.65 24.97
N ALA A 24 21.96 25.94 25.72
CA ALA A 24 21.88 26.10 27.18
C ALA A 24 23.23 25.81 27.87
N ALA A 25 23.96 24.79 27.41
CA ALA A 25 25.29 24.46 27.93
C ALA A 25 26.30 25.61 27.76
N ALA A 26 26.16 26.47 26.77
CA ALA A 26 27.04 27.64 26.60
C ALA A 26 26.80 28.76 27.64
N HIS A 27 25.66 28.73 28.34
CA HIS A 27 25.25 29.78 29.28
C HIS A 27 25.15 29.30 30.74
N LEU A 28 25.32 28.00 30.98
CA LEU A 28 25.19 27.37 32.29
C LEU A 28 26.56 27.00 32.89
N SER A 29 26.58 26.78 34.20
CA SER A 29 27.77 26.33 34.92
C SER A 29 28.27 24.99 34.39
N ALA A 30 29.59 24.76 34.47
CA ALA A 30 30.19 23.52 34.01
C ALA A 30 29.57 22.27 34.66
N ASP A 31 29.09 22.36 35.90
CA ASP A 31 28.48 21.24 36.65
C ASP A 31 27.19 20.71 36.03
N THR A 32 26.59 21.49 35.12
CA THR A 32 25.37 21.11 34.41
C THR A 32 25.65 20.30 33.15
N TYR A 33 26.91 20.25 32.66
CA TYR A 33 27.30 19.53 31.44
C TYR A 33 26.96 18.03 31.43
N PRO A 34 27.18 17.23 32.49
CA PRO A 34 26.80 15.82 32.46
C PRO A 34 25.28 15.62 32.34
N VAL A 35 24.48 16.48 32.98
CA VAL A 35 23.01 16.40 32.92
C VAL A 35 22.48 16.79 31.54
N LEU A 36 22.98 17.89 30.97
CA LEU A 36 22.58 18.34 29.63
C LEU A 36 23.00 17.35 28.56
N GLY A 37 24.20 16.78 28.70
CA GLY A 37 24.71 15.76 27.79
C GLY A 37 23.93 14.44 27.86
N ALA A 38 23.56 13.98 29.07
CA ALA A 38 22.69 12.81 29.24
C ALA A 38 21.31 13.03 28.61
N LEU A 39 20.73 14.22 28.76
CA LEU A 39 19.44 14.56 28.16
C LEU A 39 19.53 14.63 26.61
N ALA A 40 20.60 15.22 26.07
CA ALA A 40 20.86 15.25 24.64
C ALA A 40 21.06 13.83 24.06
N ALA A 41 21.80 12.97 24.77
CA ALA A 41 21.99 11.57 24.41
C ALA A 41 20.67 10.78 24.44
N ALA A 42 19.79 11.02 25.42
CA ALA A 42 18.47 10.39 25.49
C ALA A 42 17.58 10.79 24.31
N ILE A 43 17.56 12.08 23.93
CA ILE A 43 16.82 12.57 22.75
C ILE A 43 17.37 11.94 21.46
N ALA A 44 18.69 11.87 21.31
CA ALA A 44 19.34 11.27 20.15
C ALA A 44 19.08 9.76 20.05
N LEU A 45 19.17 9.03 21.16
CA LEU A 45 18.86 7.59 21.22
C LEU A 45 17.40 7.32 20.86
N PHE A 46 16.47 8.12 21.39
CA PHE A 46 15.05 8.03 21.03
C PHE A 46 14.82 8.30 19.54
N GLY A 47 15.45 9.35 18.99
CA GLY A 47 15.38 9.67 17.56
C GLY A 47 15.92 8.54 16.68
N TRP A 48 17.02 7.90 17.08
CA TRP A 48 17.62 6.76 16.39
C TRP A 48 16.69 5.53 16.43
N LEU A 49 16.23 5.11 17.61
CA LEU A 49 15.33 3.97 17.77
C LEU A 49 14.04 4.17 16.96
N ARG A 50 13.44 5.37 17.03
CA ARG A 50 12.27 5.72 16.23
C ARG A 50 12.55 5.62 14.74
N SER A 51 13.67 6.17 14.26
CA SER A 51 14.01 6.16 12.84
C SER A 51 14.24 4.74 12.33
N VAL A 52 14.93 3.89 13.11
CA VAL A 52 15.11 2.47 12.80
C VAL A 52 13.78 1.72 12.80
N HIS A 53 12.91 1.95 13.77
CA HIS A 53 11.59 1.31 13.85
C HIS A 53 10.70 1.70 12.65
N HIS A 54 10.62 2.99 12.31
CA HIS A 54 9.88 3.46 11.13
C HIS A 54 10.49 2.96 9.83
N SER A 55 11.82 2.93 9.73
CA SER A 55 12.51 2.36 8.57
C SER A 55 12.17 0.88 8.39
N ARG A 56 12.10 0.10 9.48
CA ARG A 56 11.75 -1.32 9.44
C ARG A 56 10.29 -1.55 9.08
N LEU A 57 9.36 -0.77 9.63
CA LEU A 57 7.95 -0.85 9.26
C LEU A 57 7.68 -0.58 7.78
N ILE A 58 8.50 0.28 7.15
CA ILE A 58 8.36 0.65 5.73
C ILE A 58 9.14 -0.32 4.82
N LEU A 59 10.25 -0.90 5.27
CA LEU A 59 11.14 -1.73 4.44
C LEU A 59 10.98 -3.24 4.63
N ASP A 60 10.39 -3.69 5.75
CA ASP A 60 10.32 -5.12 6.08
C ASP A 60 9.10 -5.83 5.42
N THR A 61 8.20 -5.10 4.75
CA THR A 61 7.18 -5.70 3.88
C THR A 61 7.74 -5.75 2.46
N PRO A 62 8.05 -6.93 1.90
CA PRO A 62 8.52 -7.00 0.53
C PRO A 62 7.39 -6.60 -0.41
N THR A 63 7.62 -5.54 -1.19
CA THR A 63 6.71 -5.12 -2.26
C THR A 63 6.51 -6.30 -3.22
N SER A 64 5.28 -6.78 -3.33
CA SER A 64 4.93 -7.91 -4.18
C SER A 64 4.62 -7.42 -5.59
N ARG A 65 4.89 -8.27 -6.59
CA ARG A 65 4.42 -8.01 -7.96
C ARG A 65 2.98 -8.45 -8.10
N ILE A 66 2.14 -7.67 -8.78
CA ILE A 66 0.70 -7.92 -8.99
C ILE A 66 0.49 -9.34 -9.55
N ALA A 67 1.27 -9.73 -10.56
CA ALA A 67 1.16 -11.05 -11.19
C ALA A 67 1.45 -12.24 -10.27
N SER A 68 2.10 -12.03 -9.13
CA SER A 68 2.47 -13.09 -8.18
C SER A 68 2.07 -12.76 -6.73
N ALA A 69 1.25 -11.73 -6.54
CA ALA A 69 0.81 -11.29 -5.23
C ALA A 69 -0.11 -12.35 -4.62
N SER A 70 0.15 -12.69 -3.36
CA SER A 70 -0.73 -13.57 -2.59
C SER A 70 -2.05 -12.87 -2.24
N GLN A 71 -3.14 -13.64 -2.23
CA GLN A 71 -4.43 -13.20 -1.69
C GLN A 71 -4.27 -12.76 -0.22
N GLY A 72 -4.96 -11.68 0.16
CA GLY A 72 -4.93 -11.13 1.51
C GLY A 72 -4.08 -9.87 1.62
N TYR A 73 -3.42 -9.67 2.76
CA TYR A 73 -2.77 -8.40 3.06
C TYR A 73 -1.41 -8.26 2.38
N THR A 74 -1.34 -7.37 1.40
CA THR A 74 -0.20 -7.26 0.48
C THR A 74 0.16 -5.81 0.20
N GLU A 75 1.45 -5.57 0.01
CA GLU A 75 2.02 -4.31 -0.45
C GLU A 75 2.30 -4.37 -1.95
N LEU A 76 1.84 -3.36 -2.68
CA LEU A 76 2.07 -3.17 -4.12
C LEU A 76 2.63 -1.78 -4.38
N PHE A 77 3.44 -1.67 -5.43
CA PHE A 77 3.98 -0.42 -5.92
C PHE A 77 4.02 -0.44 -7.44
N GLY A 78 3.58 0.65 -8.06
CA GLY A 78 3.50 0.76 -9.51
C GLY A 78 3.06 2.16 -9.94
N ASP A 79 2.77 2.32 -11.21
CA ASP A 79 2.29 3.57 -11.78
C ASP A 79 0.76 3.62 -11.75
N GLY A 80 0.23 4.79 -11.40
CA GLY A 80 -1.20 5.06 -11.45
C GLY A 80 -1.72 5.18 -12.89
N GLU A 81 -2.76 4.44 -13.23
CA GLU A 81 -3.42 4.47 -14.52
C GLU A 81 -4.93 4.73 -14.34
N PRO A 82 -5.60 5.41 -15.29
CA PRO A 82 -7.03 5.64 -15.21
C PRO A 82 -7.78 4.32 -15.39
N LEU A 83 -8.82 4.12 -14.57
CA LEU A 83 -9.77 3.04 -14.83
C LEU A 83 -10.51 3.33 -16.15
N SER A 84 -10.74 2.29 -16.95
CA SER A 84 -11.48 2.42 -18.22
C SER A 84 -12.86 3.05 -17.99
N GLY A 85 -13.20 4.09 -18.76
CA GLY A 85 -14.50 4.76 -18.66
C GLY A 85 -14.41 6.28 -18.76
N THR A 86 -15.30 6.97 -18.02
CA THR A 86 -15.31 8.44 -17.96
C THR A 86 -14.20 8.90 -17.02
N PRO A 87 -13.28 9.78 -17.45
CA PRO A 87 -12.20 10.26 -16.60
C PRO A 87 -12.74 11.10 -15.44
N LEU A 88 -12.21 10.88 -14.24
CA LEU A 88 -12.42 11.77 -13.12
C LEU A 88 -11.69 13.10 -13.40
N LEU A 89 -12.38 14.21 -13.22
CA LEU A 89 -11.83 15.56 -13.45
C LEU A 89 -11.67 16.30 -12.13
N SER A 90 -10.59 17.06 -12.01
CA SER A 90 -10.39 17.98 -10.89
C SER A 90 -11.50 19.05 -10.86
N PRO A 91 -12.17 19.27 -9.71
CA PRO A 91 -13.15 20.36 -9.57
C PRO A 91 -12.53 21.76 -9.68
N VAL A 92 -11.21 21.87 -9.52
CA VAL A 92 -10.50 23.15 -9.49
C VAL A 92 -10.13 23.60 -10.91
N ASN A 93 -9.52 22.72 -11.71
CA ASN A 93 -8.95 23.08 -13.02
C ASN A 93 -9.47 22.23 -14.19
N GLY A 94 -10.32 21.23 -13.94
CA GLY A 94 -10.90 20.37 -14.97
C GLY A 94 -9.92 19.37 -15.60
N LEU A 95 -8.71 19.24 -15.08
CA LEU A 95 -7.72 18.27 -15.59
C LEU A 95 -8.07 16.84 -15.14
N PRO A 96 -7.77 15.81 -15.95
CA PRO A 96 -7.91 14.42 -15.55
C PRO A 96 -7.05 14.07 -14.33
N VAL A 97 -7.68 13.44 -13.34
CA VAL A 97 -7.04 12.96 -12.10
C VAL A 97 -7.51 11.53 -11.83
N LEU A 98 -6.73 10.78 -11.08
CA LEU A 98 -7.11 9.44 -10.60
C LEU A 98 -7.91 9.51 -9.30
N TRP A 99 -7.56 10.49 -8.46
CA TRP A 99 -8.21 10.76 -7.18
C TRP A 99 -7.96 12.21 -6.79
N TYR A 100 -8.85 12.83 -6.00
CA TYR A 100 -8.60 14.11 -5.36
C TYR A 100 -9.22 14.23 -3.96
N ARG A 101 -8.64 15.15 -3.17
CA ARG A 101 -9.25 15.76 -1.99
C ARG A 101 -9.12 17.27 -2.11
N LEU A 102 -10.24 17.97 -2.01
CA LEU A 102 -10.34 19.42 -2.13
C LEU A 102 -10.82 20.03 -0.82
N ILE A 103 -10.08 21.00 -0.29
CA ILE A 103 -10.53 21.87 0.79
C ILE A 103 -10.75 23.26 0.21
N VAL A 104 -11.95 23.81 0.42
CA VAL A 104 -12.27 25.20 0.09
C VAL A 104 -12.31 26.01 1.36
N GLU A 105 -11.54 27.09 1.40
CA GLU A 105 -11.50 28.03 2.50
C GLU A 105 -11.89 29.43 2.03
N GLU A 106 -12.71 30.10 2.81
CA GLU A 106 -13.11 31.49 2.59
C GLU A 106 -12.36 32.41 3.55
N ARG A 107 -11.92 33.56 3.05
CA ARG A 107 -11.30 34.60 3.86
C ARG A 107 -12.38 35.37 4.63
N ARG A 108 -12.37 35.26 5.95
CA ARG A 108 -13.22 36.07 6.85
C ARG A 108 -12.34 36.96 7.71
N GLY A 109 -12.19 38.21 7.28
CA GLY A 109 -11.24 39.16 7.87
C GLY A 109 -9.79 38.72 7.63
N ASP A 110 -9.05 38.47 8.72
CA ASP A 110 -7.64 38.03 8.65
C ASP A 110 -7.47 36.50 8.79
N LYS A 111 -8.57 35.74 8.84
CA LYS A 111 -8.52 34.28 9.00
C LYS A 111 -9.10 33.57 7.79
N TRP A 112 -8.48 32.45 7.44
CA TRP A 112 -9.03 31.49 6.50
C TRP A 112 -9.92 30.52 7.27
N VAL A 113 -11.17 30.39 6.84
CA VAL A 113 -12.15 29.50 7.45
C VAL A 113 -12.53 28.45 6.42
N ARG A 114 -12.40 27.17 6.78
CA ARG A 114 -12.84 26.08 5.90
C ARG A 114 -14.35 26.13 5.73
N THR A 115 -14.78 26.24 4.48
CA THR A 115 -16.19 26.32 4.09
C THR A 115 -16.66 24.99 3.50
N ASP A 116 -15.78 24.30 2.78
CA ASP A 116 -16.15 23.05 2.10
C ASP A 116 -15.02 22.00 2.12
N LEU A 117 -15.39 20.73 1.97
CA LEU A 117 -14.49 19.61 1.71
C LEU A 117 -15.17 18.63 0.78
N ASP A 118 -14.45 18.30 -0.28
CA ASP A 118 -14.84 17.29 -1.23
C ASP A 118 -13.70 16.26 -1.41
N GLU A 119 -14.06 15.01 -1.62
CA GLU A 119 -13.13 13.90 -1.79
C GLU A 119 -13.73 12.87 -2.73
N SER A 120 -12.95 12.48 -3.74
CA SER A 120 -13.41 11.49 -4.72
C SER A 120 -13.35 10.07 -4.14
N ASP A 121 -14.31 9.25 -4.52
CA ASP A 121 -14.38 7.81 -4.27
C ASP A 121 -14.01 6.97 -5.51
N ALA A 122 -13.56 7.61 -6.58
CA ALA A 122 -13.26 6.93 -7.84
C ALA A 122 -12.08 5.96 -7.70
N SER A 123 -12.29 4.71 -8.12
CA SER A 123 -11.23 3.72 -8.23
C SER A 123 -10.33 4.01 -9.44
N PHE A 124 -9.06 3.63 -9.31
CA PHE A 124 -8.05 3.76 -10.36
C PHE A 124 -7.24 2.48 -10.49
N LEU A 125 -6.43 2.36 -11.53
CA LEU A 125 -5.57 1.21 -11.75
C LEU A 125 -4.16 1.48 -11.22
N LEU A 126 -3.56 0.45 -10.66
CA LEU A 126 -2.14 0.36 -10.38
C LEU A 126 -1.52 -0.62 -11.36
N ASP A 127 -0.50 -0.19 -12.10
CA ASP A 127 0.25 -1.02 -13.04
C ASP A 127 1.71 -1.11 -12.59
N ASP A 128 2.18 -2.30 -12.25
CA ASP A 128 3.58 -2.54 -11.83
C ASP A 128 4.44 -3.11 -12.97
N GLY A 129 3.92 -3.13 -14.20
CA GLY A 129 4.51 -3.75 -15.37
C GLY A 129 4.36 -5.28 -15.42
N SER A 130 3.94 -5.93 -14.33
CA SER A 130 3.62 -7.36 -14.30
C SER A 130 2.13 -7.65 -14.44
N GLY A 131 1.28 -6.73 -14.01
CA GLY A 131 -0.16 -6.81 -14.12
C GLY A 131 -0.84 -5.52 -13.66
N GLN A 132 -2.17 -5.51 -13.68
CA GLN A 132 -2.97 -4.37 -13.25
C GLN A 132 -3.85 -4.75 -12.06
N CYS A 133 -3.97 -3.82 -11.11
CA CYS A 133 -4.82 -3.96 -9.94
C CYS A 133 -5.72 -2.73 -9.79
N ALA A 134 -7.02 -2.91 -9.68
CA ALA A 134 -7.95 -1.84 -9.36
C ALA A 134 -7.85 -1.49 -7.88
N VAL A 135 -7.55 -0.24 -7.57
CA VAL A 135 -7.43 0.28 -6.20
C VAL A 135 -8.70 1.05 -5.86
N ASP A 136 -9.39 0.62 -4.81
CA ASP A 136 -10.55 1.33 -4.25
C ASP A 136 -10.09 2.27 -3.12
N PRO A 137 -10.14 3.61 -3.30
CA PRO A 137 -9.67 4.54 -2.27
C PRO A 137 -10.53 4.56 -1.01
N THR A 138 -11.69 3.90 -1.01
CA THR A 138 -12.65 3.96 0.09
C THR A 138 -12.05 3.47 1.40
N GLY A 139 -12.00 4.37 2.38
CA GLY A 139 -11.53 4.07 3.73
C GLY A 139 -10.00 3.90 3.84
N ALA A 140 -9.25 4.26 2.80
CA ALA A 140 -7.80 4.36 2.84
C ALA A 140 -7.33 5.57 3.65
N GLU A 141 -6.23 5.42 4.37
CA GLU A 141 -5.41 6.55 4.78
C GLU A 141 -4.66 7.08 3.54
N MET A 142 -4.84 8.36 3.23
CA MET A 142 -4.27 8.99 2.04
C MET A 142 -3.05 9.83 2.42
N LEU A 143 -1.86 9.43 1.98
CA LEU A 143 -0.61 10.18 2.12
C LEU A 143 -0.15 10.71 0.77
N ILE A 144 -0.76 11.81 0.33
CA ILE A 144 -0.49 12.40 -0.99
C ILE A 144 0.34 13.68 -0.82
N SER A 145 1.48 13.74 -1.50
CA SER A 145 2.43 14.84 -1.50
C SER A 145 2.10 15.90 -2.54
N ARG A 146 1.57 15.50 -3.71
CA ARG A 146 1.08 16.41 -4.75
C ARG A 146 -0.02 17.29 -4.20
N LYS A 147 0.25 18.60 -4.16
CA LYS A 147 -0.62 19.60 -3.58
C LYS A 147 -0.63 20.87 -4.41
N ASP A 148 -1.81 21.25 -4.86
CA ASP A 148 -2.06 22.49 -5.58
C ASP A 148 -2.84 23.47 -4.69
N VAL A 149 -2.45 24.73 -4.73
CA VAL A 149 -3.15 25.81 -4.01
C VAL A 149 -3.49 26.90 -5.01
N GLU A 150 -4.79 27.11 -5.22
CA GLU A 150 -5.30 28.18 -6.06
C GLU A 150 -6.10 29.18 -5.21
N ARG A 151 -5.97 30.46 -5.53
CA ARG A 151 -6.76 31.53 -4.88
C ARG A 151 -7.58 32.25 -5.92
N ARG A 152 -8.88 32.39 -5.67
CA ARG A 152 -9.82 33.14 -6.52
C ARG A 152 -10.60 34.11 -5.64
N GLY A 153 -10.19 35.38 -5.64
CA GLY A 153 -10.75 36.39 -4.74
C GLY A 153 -10.53 36.01 -3.28
N ASP A 154 -11.62 35.94 -2.51
CA ASP A 154 -11.63 35.56 -1.10
C ASP A 154 -11.67 34.04 -0.86
N LEU A 155 -11.62 33.22 -1.91
CA LEU A 155 -11.60 31.77 -1.82
C LEU A 155 -10.19 31.21 -2.04
N ARG A 156 -9.80 30.23 -1.23
CA ARG A 156 -8.59 29.43 -1.37
C ARG A 156 -8.98 27.96 -1.54
N TYR A 157 -8.62 27.41 -2.68
CA TYR A 157 -8.78 26.00 -3.03
C TYR A 157 -7.45 25.30 -2.75
N THR A 158 -7.47 24.30 -1.89
CA THR A 158 -6.32 23.44 -1.64
C THR A 158 -6.67 22.03 -2.08
N GLN A 159 -6.05 21.57 -3.16
CA GLN A 159 -6.28 20.24 -3.73
C GLN A 159 -5.06 19.35 -3.50
N TRP A 160 -5.31 18.12 -3.08
CA TRP A 160 -4.39 17.00 -3.23
C TRP A 160 -4.95 16.09 -4.30
N CYS A 161 -4.12 15.55 -5.18
CA CYS A 161 -4.57 14.63 -6.21
C CYS A 161 -3.51 13.62 -6.60
N LEU A 162 -3.98 12.50 -7.16
CA LEU A 162 -3.17 11.55 -7.90
C LEU A 162 -3.46 11.77 -9.39
N ILE A 163 -2.42 11.70 -10.23
CA ILE A 163 -2.56 11.76 -11.69
C ILE A 163 -1.97 10.52 -12.35
N LYS A 164 -2.23 10.38 -13.65
CA LYS A 164 -1.64 9.33 -14.47
C LYS A 164 -0.10 9.32 -14.36
N HIS A 165 0.48 8.14 -14.25
CA HIS A 165 1.92 7.88 -14.08
C HIS A 165 2.52 8.43 -12.78
N ASP A 166 1.69 8.81 -11.80
CA ASP A 166 2.22 9.02 -10.45
C ASP A 166 2.65 7.66 -9.88
N PRO A 167 3.81 7.58 -9.21
CA PRO A 167 4.21 6.39 -8.49
C PRO A 167 3.27 6.21 -7.30
N ILE A 168 2.57 5.08 -7.25
CA ILE A 168 1.60 4.78 -6.21
C ILE A 168 2.08 3.58 -5.40
N TYR A 169 2.20 3.80 -4.10
CA TYR A 169 2.34 2.78 -3.09
C TYR A 169 0.98 2.48 -2.47
N VAL A 170 0.61 1.21 -2.39
CA VAL A 170 -0.60 0.76 -1.69
C VAL A 170 -0.32 -0.47 -0.85
N ILE A 171 -0.86 -0.48 0.37
CA ILE A 171 -0.87 -1.64 1.25
C ILE A 171 -2.28 -1.84 1.77
N GLY A 172 -2.82 -3.05 1.62
CA GLY A 172 -4.21 -3.35 1.92
C GLY A 172 -4.58 -4.81 1.62
N GLU A 173 -5.87 -5.09 1.52
CA GLU A 173 -6.37 -6.41 1.13
C GLU A 173 -6.40 -6.54 -0.39
N PHE A 174 -5.54 -7.39 -0.92
CA PHE A 174 -5.48 -7.82 -2.30
C PHE A 174 -6.38 -9.05 -2.51
N THR A 175 -7.31 -8.95 -3.45
CA THR A 175 -8.20 -10.03 -3.83
C THR A 175 -8.26 -10.20 -5.34
N THR A 176 -8.37 -11.43 -5.82
CA THR A 176 -8.67 -11.72 -7.23
C THR A 176 -10.13 -12.09 -7.37
N LEU A 177 -10.89 -11.25 -8.07
CA LEU A 177 -12.27 -11.58 -8.46
C LEU A 177 -12.22 -12.69 -9.52
N GLY A 178 -12.78 -13.86 -9.16
CA GLY A 178 -12.85 -15.05 -10.02
C GLY A 178 -12.14 -16.29 -9.48
N SER A 179 -11.34 -16.20 -8.41
CA SER A 179 -10.65 -17.38 -7.85
C SER A 179 -11.48 -18.08 -6.75
N ILE A 180 -12.35 -19.01 -7.14
CA ILE A 180 -12.72 -20.13 -6.24
C ILE A 180 -11.55 -21.12 -6.32
N ASP A 181 -11.16 -21.76 -5.20
CA ASP A 181 -10.08 -22.77 -5.16
C ASP A 181 -10.12 -23.70 -6.39
N PRO A 182 -9.18 -23.53 -7.36
CA PRO A 182 -9.27 -24.20 -8.66
C PRO A 182 -9.27 -25.71 -8.51
N ALA A 183 -8.55 -26.25 -7.51
CA ALA A 183 -8.45 -27.68 -7.31
C ALA A 183 -9.76 -28.27 -6.79
N HIS A 184 -10.41 -27.58 -5.85
CA HIS A 184 -11.67 -28.04 -5.26
C HIS A 184 -12.84 -27.91 -6.23
N ASP A 185 -12.87 -26.83 -7.00
CA ASP A 185 -13.92 -26.58 -7.99
C ASP A 185 -13.82 -27.54 -9.20
N THR A 186 -12.61 -27.81 -9.68
CA THR A 186 -12.38 -28.78 -10.78
C THR A 186 -12.92 -30.17 -10.44
N ALA A 187 -12.66 -30.65 -9.21
CA ALA A 187 -13.12 -31.96 -8.79
C ALA A 187 -14.66 -32.04 -8.70
N ARG A 188 -15.34 -30.95 -8.32
CA ARG A 188 -16.80 -30.86 -8.28
C ARG A 188 -17.40 -30.86 -9.68
N GLN A 189 -16.87 -30.05 -10.59
CA GLN A 189 -17.36 -29.95 -11.96
C GLN A 189 -17.20 -31.27 -12.75
N VAL A 190 -16.08 -31.98 -12.57
CA VAL A 190 -15.89 -33.32 -13.17
C VAL A 190 -16.95 -34.31 -12.68
N ARG A 191 -17.35 -34.26 -11.40
CA ARG A 191 -18.40 -35.13 -10.86
C ARG A 191 -19.78 -34.79 -11.44
N GLU A 192 -20.10 -33.51 -11.56
CA GLU A 192 -21.36 -33.04 -12.14
C GLU A 192 -21.47 -33.42 -13.63
N LEU A 193 -20.39 -33.26 -14.41
CA LEU A 193 -20.36 -33.63 -15.81
C LEU A 193 -20.55 -35.15 -16.00
N LEU A 194 -19.87 -35.97 -15.20
CA LEU A 194 -20.06 -37.42 -15.22
C LEU A 194 -21.46 -37.86 -14.78
N ALA A 195 -22.09 -37.14 -13.84
CA ALA A 195 -23.46 -37.40 -13.42
C ALA A 195 -24.46 -37.06 -14.54
N HIS A 196 -24.21 -35.97 -15.27
CA HIS A 196 -25.01 -35.60 -16.43
C HIS A 196 -24.91 -36.64 -17.55
N TRP A 197 -23.70 -37.09 -17.92
CA TRP A 197 -23.52 -38.13 -18.94
C TRP A 197 -24.12 -39.48 -18.53
N LYS A 198 -24.15 -39.81 -17.24
CA LYS A 198 -24.87 -40.99 -16.73
C LYS A 198 -26.38 -40.89 -16.91
N THR A 199 -26.93 -39.67 -16.90
CA THR A 199 -28.36 -39.42 -17.10
C THR A 199 -28.72 -39.56 -18.58
N ASP A 200 -27.81 -39.16 -19.49
CA ASP A 200 -27.90 -39.39 -20.94
C ASP A 200 -27.20 -40.70 -21.35
N HIS A 201 -27.82 -41.81 -20.96
CA HIS A 201 -27.24 -43.14 -21.19
C HIS A 201 -27.04 -43.48 -22.67
N ALA A 202 -27.89 -42.96 -23.56
CA ALA A 202 -27.79 -43.19 -24.99
C ALA A 202 -26.56 -42.50 -25.62
N GLY A 203 -26.33 -41.22 -25.27
CA GLY A 203 -25.15 -40.49 -25.75
C GLY A 203 -23.84 -40.97 -25.14
N LEU A 204 -23.87 -41.57 -23.94
CA LEU A 204 -22.69 -42.17 -23.32
C LEU A 204 -22.26 -43.45 -24.04
N LEU A 205 -23.22 -44.34 -24.38
CA LEU A 205 -22.93 -45.56 -25.12
C LEU A 205 -22.39 -45.24 -26.52
N GLU A 206 -22.99 -44.30 -27.25
CA GLU A 206 -22.52 -43.91 -28.58
C GLU A 206 -21.05 -43.42 -28.59
N ARG A 207 -20.59 -42.80 -27.50
CA ARG A 207 -19.26 -42.20 -27.41
C ARG A 207 -18.19 -43.12 -26.84
N PHE A 208 -18.57 -44.05 -25.95
CA PHE A 208 -17.60 -44.78 -25.13
C PHE A 208 -17.76 -46.29 -25.14
N ASP A 209 -18.88 -46.85 -25.65
CA ASP A 209 -19.05 -48.30 -25.87
C ASP A 209 -18.31 -48.71 -27.15
N LEU A 210 -17.08 -49.18 -27.00
CA LEU A 210 -16.18 -49.52 -28.12
C LEU A 210 -16.37 -50.95 -28.62
N ASP A 211 -16.89 -51.83 -27.77
CA ASP A 211 -17.14 -53.23 -28.12
C ASP A 211 -18.60 -53.52 -28.52
N GLY A 212 -19.49 -52.53 -28.36
CA GLY A 212 -20.87 -52.55 -28.82
C GLY A 212 -21.77 -53.46 -27.98
N ASN A 213 -21.37 -53.77 -26.75
CA ASN A 213 -22.07 -54.72 -25.89
C ASN A 213 -23.25 -54.10 -25.11
N GLY A 214 -23.43 -52.77 -25.20
CA GLY A 214 -24.49 -52.02 -24.52
C GLY A 214 -24.22 -51.73 -23.04
N GLN A 215 -22.99 -51.94 -22.57
CA GLN A 215 -22.53 -51.70 -21.20
C GLN A 215 -21.14 -51.05 -21.20
N ILE A 216 -20.96 -50.00 -20.40
CA ILE A 216 -19.66 -49.33 -20.25
C ILE A 216 -18.81 -50.11 -19.23
N ASP A 217 -17.72 -50.71 -19.69
CA ASP A 217 -16.77 -51.44 -18.85
C ASP A 217 -15.80 -50.52 -18.08
N LEU A 218 -14.93 -51.08 -17.23
CA LEU A 218 -14.00 -50.29 -16.41
C LEU A 218 -13.02 -49.44 -17.25
N LYS A 219 -12.55 -49.96 -18.40
CA LYS A 219 -11.61 -49.24 -19.28
C LYS A 219 -12.31 -48.12 -20.04
N GLU A 220 -13.53 -48.36 -20.48
CA GLU A 220 -14.38 -47.36 -21.12
C GLU A 220 -14.78 -46.25 -20.13
N TRP A 221 -15.01 -46.59 -18.86
CA TRP A 221 -15.19 -45.62 -17.78
C TRP A 221 -13.95 -44.79 -17.49
N GLU A 222 -12.75 -45.36 -17.55
CA GLU A 222 -11.49 -44.61 -17.41
C GLU A 222 -11.30 -43.62 -18.56
N LEU A 223 -11.66 -44.02 -19.78
CA LEU A 223 -11.64 -43.16 -20.96
C LEU A 223 -12.61 -41.98 -20.82
N ALA A 224 -13.86 -42.25 -20.42
CA ALA A 224 -14.87 -41.23 -20.16
C ALA A 224 -14.42 -40.24 -19.06
N ARG A 225 -13.79 -40.73 -17.99
CA ARG A 225 -13.25 -39.88 -16.92
C ARG A 225 -12.08 -39.01 -17.40
N ALA A 226 -11.18 -39.56 -18.23
CA ALA A 226 -10.07 -38.81 -18.80
C ALA A 226 -10.55 -37.74 -19.80
N GLU A 227 -11.62 -37.99 -20.52
CA GLU A 227 -12.25 -37.02 -21.42
C GLU A 227 -13.00 -35.92 -20.65
N ALA A 228 -13.79 -36.28 -19.64
CA ALA A 228 -14.46 -35.32 -18.76
C ALA A 228 -13.46 -34.35 -18.11
N LYS A 229 -12.31 -34.87 -17.65
CA LYS A 229 -11.24 -34.05 -17.09
C LYS A 229 -10.65 -33.08 -18.13
N ARG A 230 -10.41 -33.54 -19.36
CA ARG A 230 -9.91 -32.69 -20.46
C ARG A 230 -10.90 -31.62 -20.87
N GLU A 231 -12.20 -31.93 -20.87
CA GLU A 231 -13.26 -31.00 -21.23
C GLU A 231 -13.42 -29.90 -20.18
N VAL A 232 -13.47 -30.25 -18.89
CA VAL A 232 -13.50 -29.27 -17.79
C VAL A 232 -12.26 -28.37 -17.81
N HIS A 233 -11.06 -28.92 -18.04
CA HIS A 233 -9.86 -28.10 -18.18
C HIS A 233 -9.90 -27.14 -19.38
N ARG A 234 -10.52 -27.54 -20.50
CA ARG A 234 -10.66 -26.66 -21.68
C ARG A 234 -11.65 -25.53 -21.40
N GLN A 235 -12.81 -25.84 -20.82
CA GLN A 235 -13.81 -24.84 -20.44
C GLN A 235 -13.25 -23.87 -19.39
N GLN A 236 -12.47 -24.37 -18.43
CA GLN A 236 -11.75 -23.53 -17.48
C GLN A 236 -10.70 -22.66 -18.17
N ALA A 237 -9.89 -23.18 -19.10
CA ALA A 237 -8.91 -22.39 -19.82
C ALA A 237 -9.55 -21.25 -20.63
N GLU A 238 -10.74 -21.46 -21.18
CA GLU A 238 -11.54 -20.44 -21.87
C GLU A 238 -12.13 -19.40 -20.91
N LEU A 239 -12.58 -19.82 -19.71
CA LEU A 239 -13.09 -18.91 -18.67
C LEU A 239 -11.96 -18.11 -17.99
N HIS A 240 -10.81 -18.73 -17.72
CA HIS A 240 -9.59 -18.10 -17.20
C HIS A 240 -8.84 -17.29 -18.25
N ALA A 241 -9.22 -17.37 -19.53
CA ALA A 241 -8.76 -16.43 -20.55
C ALA A 241 -9.39 -15.04 -20.38
N ALA A 242 -10.47 -14.90 -19.58
CA ALA A 242 -10.91 -13.61 -19.10
C ALA A 242 -9.90 -13.09 -18.05
N PRO A 243 -9.41 -11.84 -18.17
CA PRO A 243 -8.39 -11.31 -17.28
C PRO A 243 -8.88 -11.35 -15.83
N GLU A 244 -8.12 -12.04 -14.98
CA GLU A 244 -8.33 -12.03 -13.52
C GLU A 244 -8.33 -10.59 -13.03
N ALA A 245 -9.47 -10.12 -12.49
CA ALA A 245 -9.58 -8.76 -12.00
C ALA A 245 -9.02 -8.69 -10.58
N HIS A 246 -7.78 -8.22 -10.46
CA HIS A 246 -7.17 -7.95 -9.17
C HIS A 246 -7.72 -6.65 -8.57
N VAL A 247 -8.09 -6.69 -7.29
CA VAL A 247 -8.64 -5.54 -6.55
C VAL A 247 -7.90 -5.38 -5.24
N MET A 248 -7.52 -4.14 -4.94
CA MET A 248 -6.93 -3.71 -3.69
C MET A 248 -7.95 -2.85 -2.93
N ARG A 249 -8.32 -3.29 -1.74
CA ARG A 249 -9.35 -2.64 -0.92
C ARG A 249 -8.96 -2.59 0.56
N LYS A 250 -9.80 -1.92 1.34
CA LYS A 250 -9.66 -1.92 2.79
C LYS A 250 -9.84 -3.33 3.37
N PRO A 251 -8.90 -3.83 4.20
CA PRO A 251 -9.09 -5.09 4.92
C PRO A 251 -10.29 -5.02 5.89
N ASP A 252 -10.99 -6.14 6.06
CA ASP A 252 -12.10 -6.26 7.03
C ASP A 252 -11.64 -6.19 8.50
N ASP A 253 -10.34 -6.34 8.75
CA ASP A 253 -9.76 -6.21 10.08
C ASP A 253 -9.27 -4.78 10.39
N ARG A 254 -8.52 -4.63 11.49
CA ARG A 254 -7.99 -3.33 11.94
C ARG A 254 -6.60 -3.00 11.37
N ARG A 255 -6.13 -3.71 10.33
CA ARG A 255 -4.85 -3.40 9.69
C ARG A 255 -4.92 -2.09 8.92
N LEU A 256 -3.74 -1.53 8.65
CA LEU A 256 -3.59 -0.28 7.93
C LEU A 256 -4.03 -0.46 6.49
N TYR A 257 -4.87 0.45 5.99
CA TYR A 257 -5.08 0.60 4.56
C TYR A 257 -4.52 1.95 4.16
N LEU A 258 -3.46 1.98 3.35
CA LEU A 258 -2.73 3.20 3.01
C LEU A 258 -2.49 3.28 1.51
N ILE A 259 -2.76 4.45 0.95
CA ILE A 259 -2.40 4.84 -0.41
C ILE A 259 -1.49 6.07 -0.33
N SER A 260 -0.37 6.02 -1.05
CA SER A 260 0.68 7.05 -0.99
C SER A 260 1.29 7.29 -2.37
N ASP A 261 1.62 8.54 -2.69
CA ASP A 261 2.38 8.91 -3.92
C ASP A 261 3.90 8.96 -3.69
N LEU A 262 4.34 8.50 -2.51
CA LEU A 262 5.74 8.46 -2.13
C LEU A 262 6.33 7.08 -2.45
N ASP A 263 7.48 7.08 -3.12
CA ASP A 263 8.28 5.88 -3.35
C ASP A 263 8.72 5.27 -1.99
N PRO A 264 8.40 3.98 -1.72
CA PRO A 264 8.80 3.30 -0.48
C PRO A 264 10.32 3.29 -0.27
N ASN A 265 11.11 3.23 -1.35
CA ASN A 265 12.57 3.31 -1.25
C ASN A 265 13.04 4.73 -0.87
N ALA A 266 12.36 5.78 -1.36
CA ALA A 266 12.67 7.15 -1.00
C ALA A 266 12.30 7.46 0.46
N LEU A 267 11.17 6.91 0.96
CA LEU A 267 10.76 6.96 2.36
C LEU A 267 11.78 6.25 3.26
N GLY A 268 12.16 5.01 2.92
CA GLY A 268 13.13 4.22 3.68
C GLY A 268 14.48 4.93 3.78
N ARG A 269 15.01 5.45 2.67
CA ARG A 269 16.30 6.16 2.65
C ARG A 269 16.30 7.40 3.55
N ARG A 270 15.19 8.15 3.61
CA ARG A 270 15.07 9.33 4.48
C ARG A 270 15.14 8.96 5.96
N TYR A 271 14.42 7.91 6.38
CA TYR A 271 14.50 7.42 7.76
C TYR A 271 15.87 6.83 8.09
N GLN A 272 16.54 6.18 7.14
CA GLN A 272 17.93 5.75 7.30
C GLN A 272 18.87 6.94 7.51
N ILE A 273 18.74 8.02 6.71
CA ILE A 273 19.53 9.25 6.89
C ILE A 273 19.30 9.84 8.28
N TRP A 274 18.05 9.97 8.73
CA TRP A 274 17.77 10.42 10.08
C TRP A 274 18.37 9.50 11.16
N GLY A 275 18.32 8.18 10.95
CA GLY A 275 19.00 7.20 11.80
C GLY A 275 20.50 7.51 11.92
N TRP A 276 21.19 7.72 10.81
CA TRP A 276 22.61 8.08 10.81
C TRP A 276 22.88 9.42 11.48
N VAL A 277 22.03 10.44 11.26
CA VAL A 277 22.15 11.75 11.91
C VAL A 277 22.02 11.63 13.43
N PHE A 278 20.99 10.93 13.92
CA PHE A 278 20.81 10.74 15.37
C PHE A 278 21.92 9.89 15.99
N LEU A 279 22.42 8.89 15.27
CA LEU A 279 23.58 8.10 15.71
C LEU A 279 24.83 8.98 15.83
N ALA A 280 25.10 9.85 14.84
CA ALA A 280 26.22 10.78 14.89
C ALA A 280 26.09 11.78 16.04
N ILE A 281 24.90 12.31 16.31
CA ILE A 281 24.61 13.18 17.46
C ILE A 281 24.85 12.41 18.77
N LEU A 282 24.40 11.16 18.89
CA LEU A 282 24.59 10.35 20.08
C LEU A 282 26.08 10.13 20.38
N ILE A 283 26.87 9.79 19.36
CA ILE A 283 28.32 9.60 19.49
C ILE A 283 28.99 10.94 19.83
N GLY A 284 28.63 12.02 19.15
CA GLY A 284 29.18 13.35 19.37
C GLY A 284 28.90 13.91 20.76
N THR A 285 27.68 13.77 21.26
CA THR A 285 27.30 14.18 22.63
C THR A 285 28.04 13.35 23.69
N GLY A 286 28.21 12.05 23.48
CA GLY A 286 29.02 11.20 24.35
C GLY A 286 30.50 11.60 24.37
N ALA A 287 31.12 11.81 23.21
CA ALA A 287 32.52 12.20 23.12
C ALA A 287 32.79 13.58 23.74
N THR A 288 31.93 14.56 23.48
CA THR A 288 32.05 15.92 24.02
C THR A 288 31.87 15.96 25.54
N THR A 289 30.91 15.22 26.09
CA THR A 289 30.75 15.11 27.55
C THR A 289 31.94 14.45 28.21
N LEU A 290 32.45 13.34 27.66
CA LEU A 290 33.66 12.68 28.16
C LEU A 290 34.88 13.60 28.12
N TRP A 291 35.07 14.35 27.03
CA TRP A 291 36.17 15.30 26.89
C TRP A 291 36.07 16.44 27.91
N LEU A 292 34.89 17.05 28.06
CA LEU A 292 34.67 18.11 29.06
C LEU A 292 34.88 17.63 30.49
N LEU A 293 34.53 16.38 30.80
CA LEU A 293 34.80 15.78 32.11
C LEU A 293 36.30 15.54 32.32
N SER A 294 37.05 15.17 31.27
CA SER A 294 38.51 14.97 31.35
C SER A 294 39.31 16.26 31.58
N LEU A 295 38.74 17.41 31.22
CA LEU A 295 39.34 18.73 31.43
C LEU A 295 39.10 19.31 32.82
N ARG A 296 38.29 18.64 33.65
CA ARG A 296 38.06 19.08 35.03
C ARG A 296 39.27 18.71 35.89
N PRO A 297 39.99 19.69 36.47
CA PRO A 297 40.97 19.38 37.50
C PRO A 297 40.24 18.76 38.71
N LEU A 298 40.86 17.71 39.28
CA LEU A 298 40.43 17.03 40.52
C LEU A 298 40.33 18.01 41.70
#